data_AF-X6LRK9-F1
#
_entry.id   AF-X6LRK9-F1
#
_cell.length_a   1.000
_cell.length_b   1.000
_cell.length_c   1.000
_cell.angle_alpha   90.00
_cell.angle_beta   90.00
_cell.angle_gamma   90.00
#
_symmetry.space_group_name_H-M   'P 1'
#
loop_
_entity.id
_entity.type
_entity.pdbx_description
1 polymer ?
#
loop_
_entity_poly.entity_id
_entity_poly.type
_entity_poly.pdbx_seq_one_letter_code
_entity_poly.pdbx_strand_id
1 'polypeptide(L)'
;KKKKKKKKKKAEGNEGCNGGEMDDAFKYVIETGGLCTEEAYPYIAATGKCKDSSCGPFYDPIVNYTNVRKQDEQALEEATALGCVSVAIEANQFAFQYYSSGVLTGECGTNLDHGVLVVGYGTEDGQDYWKV
;
A
#
# COMPACT_ATOMS: atom_id res chain seq x y z
N LYS A 1 29.52 13.56 22.03
CA LYS A 1 28.04 13.51 22.19
C LYS A 1 27.37 13.83 20.85
N LYS A 2 27.09 12.83 20.00
CA LYS A 2 26.40 13.04 18.72
C LYS A 2 24.94 13.36 19.03
N LYS A 3 24.55 14.65 18.90
CA LYS A 3 23.15 15.07 18.91
C LYS A 3 22.46 14.32 17.76
N LYS A 4 21.68 13.28 18.06
CA LYS A 4 20.67 12.76 17.13
C LYS A 4 19.75 13.94 16.84
N LYS A 5 19.98 14.65 15.72
CA LYS A 5 19.01 15.59 15.19
C LYS A 5 17.73 14.77 15.02
N LYS A 6 16.69 15.03 15.82
CA LYS A 6 15.34 14.57 15.50
C LYS A 6 15.06 15.15 14.11
N LYS A 7 15.28 14.38 13.05
CA LYS A 7 14.85 14.75 11.71
C LYS A 7 13.35 15.01 11.87
N LYS A 8 12.87 16.20 11.50
CA LYS A 8 11.43 16.43 11.38
C LYS A 8 10.96 15.38 10.36
N LYS A 9 10.16 14.42 10.81
CA LYS A 9 9.51 13.44 9.94
C LYS A 9 8.67 14.25 8.96
N LYS A 10 9.10 14.31 7.70
CA LYS A 10 8.44 15.07 6.66
C LYS A 10 7.38 14.17 6.05
N ALA A 11 6.30 14.73 5.53
CA ALA A 11 5.50 14.00 4.56
C ALA A 11 6.44 13.65 3.40
N GLU A 12 6.63 12.37 3.11
CA GLU A 12 7.54 11.91 2.05
C GLU A 12 7.04 12.25 0.64
N GLY A 13 5.83 12.83 0.54
CA GLY A 13 5.15 13.21 -0.69
C GLY A 13 3.63 13.09 -0.51
N ASN A 14 3.20 12.20 0.39
CA ASN A 14 1.80 11.95 0.74
C ASN A 14 1.09 13.12 1.42
N GLU A 15 -0.18 13.32 1.08
CA GLU A 15 -1.01 14.45 1.50
C GLU A 15 -2.16 14.05 2.45
N GLY A 16 -1.99 12.93 3.17
CA GLY A 16 -3.01 12.40 4.08
C GLY A 16 -4.27 11.99 3.32
N CYS A 17 -5.44 12.50 3.73
CA CYS A 17 -6.71 12.20 3.07
C CYS A 17 -6.82 12.69 1.61
N ASN A 18 -5.89 13.52 1.12
CA ASN A 18 -5.90 13.97 -0.27
C ASN A 18 -5.14 13.03 -1.22
N GLY A 19 -4.58 11.92 -0.71
CA GLY A 19 -3.89 10.91 -1.51
C GLY A 19 -2.40 10.81 -1.22
N GLY A 20 -1.77 9.88 -1.91
CA GLY A 20 -0.37 9.53 -1.75
C GLY A 20 -0.03 8.22 -2.45
N GLU A 21 1.26 7.91 -2.48
CA GLU A 21 1.83 6.71 -3.09
C GLU A 21 2.40 5.76 -2.02
N MET A 22 2.41 4.46 -2.34
CA MET A 22 2.86 3.41 -1.41
C MET A 22 4.38 3.44 -1.19
N ASP A 23 5.16 3.84 -2.19
CA ASP A 23 6.61 3.98 -2.09
C ASP A 23 7.03 5.08 -1.09
N ASP A 24 6.34 6.21 -1.09
CA ASP A 24 6.52 7.27 -0.10
C ASP A 24 6.16 6.80 1.31
N ALA A 25 5.14 5.95 1.45
CA ALA A 25 4.80 5.34 2.73
C ALA A 25 5.90 4.38 3.20
N PHE A 26 6.39 3.49 2.34
CA PHE A 26 7.50 2.58 2.68
C PHE A 26 8.77 3.34 3.05
N LYS A 27 9.10 4.40 2.32
CA LYS A 27 10.22 5.27 2.65
C LYS A 27 10.07 5.89 4.03
N TYR A 28 8.87 6.38 4.38
CA TYR A 28 8.59 6.87 5.72
C TYR A 28 8.88 5.80 6.78
N VAL A 29 8.38 4.56 6.60
CA VAL A 29 8.62 3.46 7.55
C VAL A 29 10.10 3.18 7.75
N ILE A 30 10.89 3.17 6.67
CA ILE A 30 12.35 2.98 6.71
C ILE A 30 13.01 4.11 7.52
N GLU A 31 12.62 5.37 7.26
CA GLU A 31 13.19 6.53 7.95
C GLU A 31 12.80 6.62 9.42
N THR A 32 11.59 6.18 9.78
CA THR A 32 11.10 6.17 11.17
C THR A 32 11.53 4.94 11.95
N GLY A 33 11.93 3.87 11.27
CA GLY A 33 12.31 2.60 11.87
C GLY A 33 11.11 1.76 12.30
N GLY A 34 10.02 1.82 11.54
CA GLY A 34 8.78 1.07 11.80
C GLY A 34 7.53 1.95 11.95
N LEU A 35 6.41 1.29 12.23
CA LEU A 35 5.07 1.86 12.41
C LEU A 35 4.51 1.62 13.81
N CYS A 36 3.46 2.35 14.15
CA CYS A 36 2.66 2.10 15.34
C CYS A 36 1.67 0.96 15.06
N THR A 37 1.29 0.17 16.07
CA THR A 37 0.15 -0.74 15.91
C THR A 37 -1.15 0.06 15.77
N GLU A 38 -2.15 -0.54 15.12
CA GLU A 38 -3.50 0.05 15.01
C GLU A 38 -4.09 0.38 16.39
N GLU A 39 -3.86 -0.47 17.38
CA GLU A 39 -4.30 -0.23 18.77
C GLU A 39 -3.68 1.04 19.38
N ALA A 40 -2.41 1.32 19.06
CA ALA A 40 -1.69 2.48 19.60
C ALA A 40 -1.90 3.76 18.77
N TYR A 41 -2.29 3.62 17.49
CA TYR A 41 -2.62 4.72 16.59
C TYR A 41 -3.84 4.36 15.73
N PRO A 42 -5.06 4.43 16.29
CA PRO A 42 -6.27 4.02 15.57
C PRO A 42 -6.57 4.91 14.36
N TYR A 43 -7.13 4.29 13.32
CA TYR A 43 -7.66 4.99 12.15
C TYR A 43 -8.87 5.84 12.51
N ILE A 44 -8.88 7.09 12.04
CA ILE A 44 -9.94 8.07 12.33
C ILE A 44 -10.60 8.66 11.08
N ALA A 45 -10.27 8.16 9.89
CA ALA A 45 -10.78 8.66 8.61
C ALA A 45 -10.59 10.19 8.37
N ALA A 46 -9.54 10.78 8.93
CA ALA A 46 -9.22 12.20 8.75
C ALA A 46 -7.70 12.46 8.91
N THR A 47 -7.19 13.47 8.21
CA THR A 47 -5.81 13.95 8.41
C THR A 47 -5.68 14.60 9.79
N GLY A 48 -5.09 13.86 10.73
CA GLY A 48 -4.77 14.34 12.06
C GLY A 48 -3.38 14.95 12.16
N LYS A 49 -3.07 15.52 13.33
CA LYS A 49 -1.67 15.81 13.70
C LYS A 49 -0.95 14.49 13.98
N CYS A 50 0.31 14.38 13.58
CA CYS A 50 1.15 13.23 13.91
C CYS A 50 1.26 13.06 15.44
N LYS A 51 0.91 11.88 15.93
CA LYS A 51 0.95 11.50 17.35
C LYS A 51 2.01 10.42 17.65
N ASP A 52 3.16 10.44 16.98
CA ASP A 52 4.16 9.37 17.11
C ASP A 52 4.63 9.09 18.55
N SER A 53 4.55 10.08 19.44
CA SER A 53 4.82 9.92 20.87
C SER A 53 3.87 8.96 21.58
N SER A 54 2.68 8.64 21.03
CA SER A 54 1.74 7.69 21.61
C SER A 54 2.00 6.24 21.23
N CYS A 55 2.94 5.97 20.33
CA CYS A 55 3.06 4.67 19.66
C CYS A 55 3.75 3.56 20.46
N GLY A 56 4.36 3.85 21.62
CA GLY A 56 5.21 2.87 22.29
C GLY A 56 6.40 2.44 21.38
N PRO A 57 6.84 1.18 21.43
CA PRO A 57 7.80 0.63 20.46
C PRO A 57 7.22 0.63 19.04
N PHE A 58 8.04 0.95 18.03
CA PHE A 58 7.64 0.75 16.64
C PHE A 58 7.78 -0.72 16.24
N TYR A 59 6.85 -1.18 15.40
CA TYR A 59 6.75 -2.53 14.86
C TYR A 59 7.03 -2.52 13.36
N ASP A 60 7.27 -3.70 12.80
CA ASP A 60 7.46 -3.95 11.36
C ASP A 60 8.45 -3.00 10.66
N PRO A 61 9.70 -2.92 11.14
CA PRO A 61 10.72 -2.19 10.41
C PRO A 61 11.01 -2.91 9.09
N ILE A 62 10.70 -2.26 7.98
CA ILE A 62 11.20 -2.68 6.66
C ILE A 62 12.55 -2.00 6.39
N VAL A 63 13.40 -2.66 5.61
CA VAL A 63 14.75 -2.17 5.29
C VAL A 63 14.86 -1.57 3.90
N ASN A 64 14.01 -2.01 2.98
CA ASN A 64 13.93 -1.56 1.60
C ASN A 64 12.54 -1.84 1.02
N TYR A 65 12.30 -1.30 -0.16
CA TYR A 65 11.24 -1.71 -1.07
C TYR A 65 11.81 -1.69 -2.49
N THR A 66 11.14 -2.36 -3.42
CA THR A 66 11.45 -2.30 -4.84
C THR A 66 10.17 -2.23 -5.62
N ASN A 67 10.22 -1.54 -6.77
CA ASN A 67 9.11 -1.57 -7.71
C ASN A 67 9.19 -2.84 -8.55
N VAL A 68 8.05 -3.50 -8.72
CA VAL A 68 7.86 -4.53 -9.75
C VAL A 68 7.96 -3.86 -11.12
N ARG A 69 8.43 -4.60 -12.12
CA ARG A 69 8.52 -4.09 -13.50
C ARG A 69 7.12 -3.67 -13.97
N LYS A 70 7.01 -2.44 -14.49
CA LYS A 70 5.74 -1.89 -14.97
C LYS A 70 5.23 -2.70 -16.17
N GLN A 71 3.92 -2.94 -16.23
CA GLN A 71 3.23 -3.64 -17.33
C GLN A 71 3.76 -5.06 -17.56
N ASP A 72 4.08 -5.76 -16.48
CA ASP A 72 4.59 -7.12 -16.53
C ASP A 72 3.93 -7.97 -15.45
N GLU A 73 2.87 -8.66 -15.84
CA GLU A 73 2.11 -9.53 -14.95
C GLU A 73 2.91 -10.74 -14.48
N GLN A 74 3.87 -11.22 -15.28
CA GLN A 74 4.76 -12.30 -14.84
C GLN A 74 5.67 -11.83 -13.71
N ALA A 75 6.27 -10.64 -13.83
CA ALA A 75 7.07 -10.08 -12.73
C ALA A 75 6.22 -9.80 -11.47
N LEU A 76 4.96 -9.43 -11.64
CA LEU A 76 4.02 -9.30 -10.51
C LEU A 76 3.74 -10.66 -9.88
N GLU A 77 3.54 -11.71 -10.67
CA GLU A 77 3.29 -13.07 -10.19
C GLU A 77 4.47 -13.59 -9.38
N GLU A 78 5.68 -13.44 -9.93
CA GLU A 78 6.94 -13.81 -9.27
C GLU A 78 7.12 -13.04 -7.95
N ALA A 79 6.77 -11.75 -7.91
CA ALA A 79 6.82 -10.96 -6.68
C ALA A 79 5.75 -11.40 -5.66
N THR A 80 4.53 -11.66 -6.11
CA THR A 80 3.43 -12.15 -5.26
C THR A 80 3.72 -13.52 -4.66
N ALA A 81 4.46 -14.38 -5.37
CA ALA A 81 4.92 -15.67 -4.85
C ALA A 81 5.88 -15.53 -3.65
N LEU A 82 6.54 -14.37 -3.48
CA LEU A 82 7.41 -14.09 -2.32
C LEU A 82 6.64 -13.45 -1.15
N GLY A 83 5.53 -12.79 -1.42
CA GLY A 83 4.71 -12.11 -0.41
C GLY A 83 3.73 -11.12 -1.04
N CYS A 84 2.91 -10.48 -0.21
CA CYS A 84 1.91 -9.52 -0.70
C CYS A 84 2.56 -8.31 -1.38
N VAL A 85 1.93 -7.78 -2.43
CA VAL A 85 2.44 -6.66 -3.22
C VAL A 85 1.42 -5.53 -3.25
N SER A 86 1.83 -4.33 -2.84
CA SER A 86 0.99 -3.13 -3.02
C SER A 86 0.94 -2.75 -4.50
N VAL A 87 -0.27 -2.54 -5.02
CA VAL A 87 -0.51 -2.12 -6.41
C VAL A 87 -1.51 -0.98 -6.47
N ALA A 88 -1.58 -0.28 -7.60
CA ALA A 88 -2.63 0.68 -7.88
C ALA A 88 -3.51 0.19 -9.03
N ILE A 89 -4.80 0.44 -8.91
CA ILE A 89 -5.84 0.09 -9.91
C ILE A 89 -6.67 1.34 -10.24
N GLU A 90 -7.43 1.28 -11.33
CA GLU A 90 -8.53 2.22 -11.58
C GLU A 90 -9.82 1.64 -11.00
N ALA A 91 -10.30 2.21 -9.90
CA ALA A 91 -11.44 1.70 -9.12
C ALA A 91 -12.71 2.56 -9.25
N ASN A 92 -12.68 3.63 -10.04
CA ASN A 92 -13.82 4.52 -10.26
C ASN A 92 -14.90 3.99 -11.23
N GLN A 93 -14.72 2.77 -11.75
CA GLN A 93 -15.63 2.16 -12.71
C GLN A 93 -16.80 1.44 -12.02
N PHE A 94 -17.98 1.43 -12.64
CA PHE A 94 -19.18 0.77 -12.09
C PHE A 94 -18.98 -0.73 -11.83
N ALA A 95 -18.16 -1.39 -12.66
CA ALA A 95 -17.82 -2.80 -12.47
C ALA A 95 -17.19 -3.06 -11.09
N PHE A 96 -16.33 -2.15 -10.62
CA PHE A 96 -15.69 -2.25 -9.31
C PHE A 96 -16.66 -1.88 -8.18
N GLN A 97 -17.43 -0.79 -8.33
CA GLN A 97 -18.38 -0.33 -7.31
C GLN A 97 -19.42 -1.39 -6.92
N TYR A 98 -19.89 -2.19 -7.89
CA TYR A 98 -20.93 -3.21 -7.69
C TYR A 98 -20.39 -4.64 -7.71
N TYR A 99 -19.08 -4.82 -7.73
CA TYR A 99 -18.46 -6.14 -7.64
C TYR A 99 -18.90 -6.86 -6.35
N SER A 100 -19.14 -8.16 -6.44
CA SER A 100 -19.62 -8.96 -5.31
C SER A 100 -18.99 -10.34 -5.23
N SER A 101 -18.75 -10.99 -6.37
CA SER A 101 -18.14 -12.33 -6.44
C SER A 101 -17.68 -12.66 -7.87
N GLY A 102 -16.90 -13.74 -7.98
CA GLY A 102 -16.33 -14.23 -9.24
C GLY A 102 -15.07 -13.49 -9.67
N VAL A 103 -14.55 -13.79 -10.85
CA VAL A 103 -13.47 -12.99 -11.44
C VAL A 103 -14.05 -11.74 -12.09
N LEU A 104 -13.53 -10.57 -11.73
CA LEU A 104 -13.93 -9.30 -12.33
C LEU A 104 -13.28 -9.14 -13.71
N THR A 105 -14.04 -9.38 -14.79
CA THR A 105 -13.56 -9.36 -16.19
C THR A 105 -14.10 -8.18 -17.02
N GLY A 106 -14.59 -7.12 -16.38
CA GLY A 106 -15.13 -5.94 -17.06
C GLY A 106 -14.04 -5.06 -17.69
N GLU A 107 -14.44 -4.13 -18.56
CA GLU A 107 -13.51 -3.11 -19.06
C GLU A 107 -12.96 -2.28 -17.89
N CYS A 108 -11.64 -2.14 -17.85
CA CYS A 108 -10.93 -1.27 -16.93
C CYS A 108 -10.02 -0.32 -17.72
N GLY A 109 -9.74 0.85 -17.15
CA GLY A 109 -8.78 1.79 -17.71
C GLY A 109 -7.41 1.69 -17.03
N THR A 110 -6.54 2.63 -17.38
CA THR A 110 -5.18 2.75 -16.81
C THR A 110 -4.98 4.06 -16.04
N ASN A 111 -6.05 4.79 -15.72
CA ASN A 111 -6.04 5.99 -14.90
C ASN A 111 -6.11 5.59 -13.42
N LEU A 112 -4.98 5.08 -12.92
CA LEU A 112 -4.86 4.54 -11.58
C LEU A 112 -5.24 5.60 -10.52
N ASP A 113 -6.14 5.23 -9.61
CA ASP A 113 -6.69 6.15 -8.59
C ASP A 113 -6.89 5.50 -7.22
N HIS A 114 -6.62 4.20 -7.07
CA HIS A 114 -6.84 3.47 -5.84
C HIS A 114 -5.71 2.48 -5.53
N GLY A 115 -5.14 2.59 -4.33
CA GLY A 115 -4.13 1.65 -3.83
C GLY A 115 -4.77 0.44 -3.15
N VAL A 116 -4.32 -0.75 -3.52
CA VAL A 116 -4.81 -2.05 -3.02
C VAL A 116 -3.65 -3.02 -2.77
N LEU A 117 -3.94 -4.21 -2.23
CA LEU A 117 -2.92 -5.21 -1.89
C LEU A 117 -3.20 -6.51 -2.63
N VAL A 118 -2.30 -6.92 -3.52
CA VAL A 118 -2.34 -8.28 -4.08
C VAL A 118 -1.80 -9.24 -3.02
N VAL A 119 -2.63 -10.21 -2.63
CA VAL A 119 -2.29 -11.24 -1.62
C VAL A 119 -2.15 -12.64 -2.23
N GLY A 120 -2.37 -12.79 -3.53
CA GLY A 120 -2.25 -14.05 -4.26
C GLY A 120 -2.77 -13.95 -5.69
N TYR A 121 -2.79 -15.08 -6.38
CA TYR A 121 -3.32 -15.25 -7.72
C TYR A 121 -3.80 -16.69 -7.91
N GLY A 122 -4.58 -16.95 -8.96
CA GLY A 122 -5.05 -18.28 -9.28
C GLY A 122 -5.92 -18.31 -10.53
N THR A 123 -6.63 -19.42 -10.71
CA THR A 123 -7.56 -19.64 -11.83
C THR A 123 -8.90 -20.11 -11.29
N GLU A 124 -9.99 -19.50 -11.75
CA GLU A 124 -11.38 -19.88 -11.48
C GLU A 124 -12.12 -20.05 -12.80
N ASP A 125 -12.72 -21.23 -13.03
CA ASP A 125 -13.45 -21.56 -14.26
C ASP A 125 -12.68 -21.30 -15.58
N GLY A 126 -11.35 -21.46 -15.54
CA GLY A 126 -10.46 -21.21 -16.68
C GLY A 126 -10.08 -19.75 -16.89
N GLN A 127 -10.45 -18.86 -15.97
CA GLN A 127 -10.09 -17.45 -15.96
C GLN A 127 -9.07 -17.19 -14.84
N ASP A 128 -7.91 -16.66 -15.23
CA ASP A 128 -6.88 -16.24 -14.27
C ASP A 128 -7.29 -14.95 -13.55
N TYR A 129 -6.90 -14.84 -12.27
CA TYR A 129 -7.24 -13.70 -11.42
C TYR A 129 -6.12 -13.32 -10.44
N TRP A 130 -6.10 -12.05 -10.07
CA TRP A 130 -5.39 -11.53 -8.91
C TRP A 130 -6.31 -11.53 -7.69
N LYS A 131 -5.84 -12.08 -6.57
CA LYS A 131 -6.51 -11.95 -5.29
C LYS A 131 -6.09 -10.62 -4.66
N VAL A 132 -6.98 -9.65 -4.76
CA VAL A 132 -6.84 -8.28 -4.23
C VAL A 132 -7.69 -8.13 -2.97
#